data_AF-A0A1G0QKM5-F1
#
_entry.id   AF-A0A1G0QKM5-F1
#
_cell.length_a   1.000
_cell.length_b   1.000
_cell.length_c   1.000
_cell.angle_alpha   90.00
_cell.angle_beta   90.00
_cell.angle_gamma   90.00
#
_symmetry.space_group_name_H-M   'P 1'
#
loop_
_entity.id
_entity.type
_entity.pdbx_description
1 polymer ?
#
loop_
_entity_poly.entity_id
_entity_poly.type
_entity_poly.pdbx_seq_one_letter_code
_entity_poly.pdbx_strand_id
1 'polypeptide(L)'
;NLLVHSGFEGTSLFYNLGNAYYRTGKIGYAILYYEKALKLSPGDEDIIHNLNLANLKITDKVESLPEFFIFQWWEGLLAFFSTSGWTVTAYIFYLLLVFSTGFYFYTKNPFHQKTILIGGVVTLFLLLITAALLSIRLNRELSLKNGIIVENIVNVKLSPDSGSDDAFIVHEGLKVILEDKVENWIKVRLQDGKLGWIPREDVKVI
;
A
#
# COMPACT_ATOMS: atom_id res chain seq x y z
N ASN A 1 -5.03 24.44 -2.72
CA ASN A 1 -4.19 24.02 -3.87
C ASN A 1 -2.83 24.70 -3.91
N LEU A 2 -2.69 26.02 -3.74
CA LEU A 2 -1.37 26.70 -3.85
C LEU A 2 -0.27 26.09 -2.95
N LEU A 3 -0.58 25.79 -1.68
CA LEU A 3 0.39 25.20 -0.73
C LEU A 3 0.85 23.78 -1.11
N VAL A 4 -0.05 22.94 -1.62
CA VAL A 4 0.29 21.60 -2.11
C VAL A 4 1.13 21.69 -3.40
N HIS A 5 0.83 22.64 -4.28
CA HIS A 5 1.66 22.92 -5.46
C HIS A 5 3.03 23.51 -5.09
N SER A 6 3.15 24.14 -3.93
CA SER A 6 4.42 24.61 -3.34
C SER A 6 5.19 23.52 -2.58
N GLY A 7 4.70 22.27 -2.58
CA GLY A 7 5.40 21.12 -1.99
C GLY A 7 5.18 20.94 -0.48
N PHE A 8 4.25 21.67 0.14
CA PHE A 8 3.90 21.42 1.53
C PHE A 8 3.01 20.18 1.63
N GLU A 9 3.53 19.16 2.32
CA GLU A 9 2.80 17.95 2.69
C GLU A 9 2.60 17.95 4.21
N GLY A 10 1.38 17.64 4.65
CA GLY A 10 1.07 17.60 6.07
C GLY A 10 -0.30 17.00 6.32
N THR A 11 -0.39 16.18 7.36
CA THR A 11 -1.62 15.48 7.76
C THR A 11 -2.80 16.45 7.88
N SER A 12 -2.61 17.58 8.58
CA SER A 12 -3.65 18.59 8.78
C SER A 12 -4.03 19.33 7.49
N LEU A 13 -3.07 19.60 6.60
CA LEU A 13 -3.33 20.23 5.30
C LEU A 13 -4.19 19.31 4.41
N PHE A 14 -3.80 18.04 4.30
CA PHE A 14 -4.55 17.06 3.52
C PHE A 14 -5.94 16.81 4.11
N TYR A 15 -6.05 16.66 5.43
CA TYR A 15 -7.34 16.52 6.10
C TYR A 15 -8.27 17.73 5.83
N ASN A 16 -7.74 18.95 5.93
CA ASN A 16 -8.52 20.16 5.66
C ASN A 16 -8.94 20.29 4.19
N LEU A 17 -8.09 19.89 3.25
CA LEU A 17 -8.45 19.81 1.84
C LEU A 17 -9.53 18.77 1.60
N GLY A 18 -9.42 17.59 2.21
CA GLY A 18 -10.45 16.56 2.17
C GLY A 18 -11.81 17.09 2.65
N ASN A 19 -11.83 17.76 3.81
CA ASN A 19 -13.02 18.41 4.36
C ASN A 19 -13.60 19.47 3.41
N ALA A 20 -12.76 20.31 2.81
CA ALA A 20 -13.20 21.33 1.87
C ALA A 20 -13.84 20.70 0.63
N TYR A 21 -13.18 19.73 0.00
CA TYR A 21 -13.70 19.05 -1.18
C TYR A 21 -15.01 18.31 -0.88
N TYR A 22 -15.08 17.62 0.27
CA TYR A 22 -16.28 16.92 0.72
C TYR A 22 -17.48 17.87 0.86
N ARG A 23 -17.27 19.05 1.47
CA ARG A 23 -18.32 20.09 1.62
C ARG A 23 -18.74 20.71 0.29
N THR A 24 -17.83 20.79 -0.67
CA THR A 24 -18.15 21.27 -2.04
C THR A 24 -18.69 20.19 -2.97
N GLY A 25 -18.90 18.96 -2.48
CA GLY A 25 -19.47 17.86 -3.25
C GLY A 25 -18.51 17.19 -4.24
N LYS A 26 -17.21 17.49 -4.20
CA LYS A 26 -16.18 16.85 -5.04
C LYS A 26 -15.62 15.62 -4.32
N ILE A 27 -16.35 14.51 -4.37
CA ILE A 27 -16.10 13.35 -3.52
C ILE A 27 -14.77 12.66 -3.87
N GLY A 28 -14.41 12.56 -5.15
CA GLY A 28 -13.14 11.97 -5.58
C GLY A 28 -11.93 12.69 -5.01
N TYR A 29 -11.93 14.02 -5.05
CA TYR A 29 -10.87 14.81 -4.42
C TYR A 29 -10.89 14.72 -2.90
N ALA A 30 -12.07 14.65 -2.28
CA ALA A 30 -12.17 14.47 -0.82
C ALA A 30 -11.47 13.19 -0.36
N ILE A 31 -11.82 12.07 -1.00
CA ILE A 31 -11.24 10.74 -0.74
C ILE A 31 -9.73 10.75 -0.99
N LEU A 32 -9.28 11.32 -2.12
CA LEU A 32 -7.86 11.45 -2.44
C LEU A 32 -7.07 12.10 -1.30
N TYR A 33 -7.56 13.23 -0.77
CA TYR A 33 -6.85 13.95 0.28
C TYR A 33 -6.98 13.30 1.65
N TYR A 34 -8.10 12.64 1.96
CA TYR A 34 -8.18 11.82 3.18
C TYR A 34 -7.24 10.62 3.14
N GLU A 35 -7.14 9.92 2.01
CA GLU A 35 -6.18 8.82 1.82
C GLU A 35 -4.73 9.30 1.96
N LYS A 36 -4.40 10.49 1.42
CA LYS A 36 -3.09 11.12 1.64
C LYS A 36 -2.83 11.48 3.10
N ALA A 37 -3.84 12.00 3.80
CA ALA A 37 -3.72 12.30 5.22
C ALA A 37 -3.54 11.01 6.04
N LEU A 38 -4.28 9.95 5.72
CA LEU A 38 -4.22 8.64 6.36
C LEU A 38 -2.84 7.99 6.15
N LYS A 39 -2.25 8.13 4.97
CA LYS A 39 -0.89 7.65 4.69
C LYS A 39 0.16 8.30 5.61
N LEU A 40 -0.04 9.55 6.00
CA LEU A 40 0.83 10.26 6.95
C LEU A 40 0.47 9.97 8.41
N SER A 41 -0.80 9.67 8.71
CA SER A 41 -1.29 9.36 10.07
C SER A 41 -2.27 8.18 10.05
N PRO A 42 -1.77 6.93 9.98
CA PRO A 42 -2.61 5.74 9.72
C PRO A 42 -3.59 5.37 10.84
N GLY A 43 -3.41 5.91 12.04
CA GLY A 43 -4.25 5.63 13.22
C GLY A 43 -5.13 6.80 13.65
N ASP A 44 -5.26 7.83 12.82
CA ASP A 44 -6.06 9.01 13.13
C ASP A 44 -7.56 8.72 12.94
N GLU A 45 -8.30 8.65 14.05
CA GLU A 45 -9.72 8.30 14.05
C GLU A 45 -10.58 9.29 13.25
N ASP A 46 -10.24 10.58 13.26
CA ASP A 46 -11.00 11.61 12.54
C ASP A 46 -10.83 11.46 11.02
N ILE A 47 -9.60 11.17 10.57
CA ILE A 47 -9.33 10.89 9.15
C ILE A 47 -10.08 9.64 8.71
N ILE A 48 -10.00 8.55 9.49
CA ILE A 48 -10.66 7.28 9.18
C ILE A 48 -12.18 7.47 9.11
N HIS A 49 -12.75 8.17 10.09
CA HIS A 49 -14.19 8.44 10.13
C HIS A 49 -14.66 9.24 8.90
N ASN A 50 -13.99 10.34 8.57
CA ASN A 50 -14.37 11.18 7.44
C ASN A 50 -14.13 10.51 6.09
N LEU A 51 -13.07 9.70 5.96
CA LEU A 51 -12.84 8.88 4.78
C LEU A 51 -13.99 7.88 4.60
N ASN A 52 -14.43 7.21 5.66
CA ASN A 52 -15.56 6.28 5.60
C ASN A 52 -16.86 6.99 5.19
N LEU A 53 -17.14 8.18 5.74
CA LEU A 53 -18.29 9.00 5.32
C LEU A 53 -18.22 9.39 3.85
N ALA A 54 -17.03 9.73 3.33
CA ALA A 54 -16.84 10.02 1.92
C ALA A 54 -17.03 8.77 1.04
N ASN A 55 -16.53 7.62 1.47
CA ASN A 55 -16.69 6.35 0.75
C ASN A 55 -18.16 5.92 0.62
N LEU A 56 -19.02 6.24 1.60
CA LEU A 56 -20.47 5.98 1.52
C LEU A 56 -21.18 6.75 0.39
N LYS A 57 -20.54 7.79 -0.16
CA LYS A 57 -21.07 8.58 -1.29
C LYS A 57 -20.59 8.10 -2.65
N ILE A 58 -19.70 7.10 -2.70
CA ILE A 58 -19.24 6.53 -3.98
C ILE A 58 -20.42 5.82 -4.65
N THR A 59 -20.60 6.08 -5.95
CA THR A 59 -21.67 5.47 -6.74
C THR A 59 -21.37 4.00 -7.04
N ASP A 60 -20.11 3.70 -7.36
CA ASP A 60 -19.67 2.35 -7.68
C ASP A 60 -19.59 1.47 -6.43
N LYS A 61 -20.33 0.36 -6.43
CA LYS A 61 -20.16 -0.71 -5.46
C LYS A 61 -19.35 -1.82 -6.10
N VAL A 62 -18.03 -1.68 -6.03
CA VAL A 62 -17.13 -2.75 -6.46
C VAL A 62 -17.02 -3.73 -5.30
N GLU A 63 -17.72 -4.84 -5.40
CA GLU A 63 -17.54 -5.94 -4.46
C GLU A 63 -16.15 -6.52 -4.65
N SER A 64 -15.30 -6.39 -3.62
CA SER A 64 -14.02 -7.08 -3.58
C SER A 64 -14.28 -8.59 -3.61
N LEU A 65 -13.56 -9.31 -4.47
CA LEU A 65 -13.63 -10.77 -4.47
C LEU A 65 -13.33 -11.29 -3.07
N PRO A 66 -14.11 -12.25 -2.53
CA PRO A 66 -13.83 -12.80 -1.22
C PRO A 66 -12.43 -13.42 -1.23
N GLU A 67 -11.54 -12.85 -0.43
CA GLU A 67 -10.19 -13.37 -0.32
C GLU A 67 -10.23 -14.75 0.34
N PHE A 68 -9.58 -15.75 -0.28
CA PHE A 68 -9.40 -17.04 0.39
C PHE A 68 -8.70 -16.83 1.74
N PHE A 69 -9.07 -17.61 2.75
CA PHE A 69 -8.52 -17.48 4.10
C PHE A 69 -6.99 -17.48 4.12
N ILE A 70 -6.32 -18.25 3.25
CA ILE A 70 -4.85 -18.29 3.16
C ILE A 70 -4.27 -16.91 2.79
N PHE A 71 -4.93 -16.17 1.90
CA PHE A 71 -4.52 -14.80 1.55
C PHE A 71 -4.69 -13.87 2.74
N GLN A 72 -5.81 -13.94 3.46
CA GLN A 72 -6.02 -13.10 4.65
C GLN A 72 -4.97 -13.36 5.75
N TRP A 73 -4.60 -14.62 5.97
CA TRP A 73 -3.54 -14.99 6.92
C TRP A 73 -2.17 -14.49 6.45
N TRP A 74 -1.89 -14.59 5.15
CA TRP A 74 -0.65 -14.09 4.55
C TRP A 74 -0.54 -12.56 4.65
N GLU A 75 -1.63 -11.84 4.34
CA GLU A 75 -1.69 -10.39 4.50
C GLU A 75 -1.56 -9.99 5.97
N GLY A 76 -2.23 -10.70 6.88
CA GLY A 76 -2.10 -10.49 8.32
C GLY A 76 -0.66 -10.69 8.82
N LEU A 77 0.02 -11.74 8.35
CA LEU A 77 1.43 -11.97 8.67
C LEU A 77 2.30 -10.81 8.19
N LEU A 78 2.18 -10.43 6.90
CA LEU A 78 2.95 -9.31 6.37
C LEU A 78 2.64 -8.02 7.13
N ALA A 79 1.36 -7.77 7.45
CA ALA A 79 0.81 -6.62 8.15
C ALA A 79 1.28 -6.48 9.60
N PHE A 80 1.66 -7.59 10.25
CA PHE A 80 1.98 -7.65 11.67
C PHE A 80 3.02 -6.62 12.14
N PHE A 81 4.03 -6.37 11.31
CA PHE A 81 4.99 -5.28 11.53
C PHE A 81 5.01 -4.32 10.35
N SER A 82 5.28 -3.03 10.61
CA SER A 82 5.62 -2.07 9.56
C SER A 82 6.95 -2.45 8.88
N THR A 83 7.26 -1.82 7.74
CA THR A 83 8.52 -2.02 7.02
C THR A 83 9.73 -1.77 7.95
N SER A 84 9.65 -0.76 8.83
CA SER A 84 10.65 -0.51 9.87
C SER A 84 10.71 -1.62 10.94
N GLY A 85 9.56 -2.15 11.37
CA GLY A 85 9.51 -3.23 12.37
C GLY A 85 10.15 -4.54 11.85
N TRP A 86 9.89 -4.89 10.59
CA TRP A 86 10.56 -6.03 9.94
C TRP A 86 12.07 -5.81 9.80
N THR A 87 12.49 -4.59 9.50
CA THR A 87 13.91 -4.22 9.42
C THR A 87 14.62 -4.38 10.77
N VAL A 88 14.02 -3.90 11.86
CA VAL A 88 14.55 -4.07 13.23
C VAL A 88 14.63 -5.55 13.60
N THR A 89 13.60 -6.33 13.28
CA THR A 89 13.56 -7.78 13.56
C THR A 89 14.69 -8.52 12.84
N ALA A 90 14.92 -8.22 11.56
CA ALA A 90 16.04 -8.78 10.81
C ALA A 90 17.39 -8.41 11.43
N TYR A 91 17.56 -7.16 11.88
CA TYR A 91 18.78 -6.71 12.55
C TYR A 91 19.03 -7.44 13.88
N ILE A 92 17.98 -7.70 14.66
CA ILE A 92 18.06 -8.50 15.89
C ILE A 92 18.57 -9.92 15.58
N PHE A 93 17.99 -10.59 14.58
CA PHE A 93 18.45 -11.93 14.19
C PHE A 93 19.89 -11.92 13.65
N TYR A 94 20.28 -10.89 12.91
CA TYR A 94 21.66 -10.70 12.48
C TYR A 94 22.63 -10.57 13.66
N LEU A 95 22.31 -9.73 14.65
CA LEU A 95 23.14 -9.59 15.85
C LEU A 95 23.22 -10.91 16.64
N LEU A 96 22.10 -11.62 16.81
CA LEU A 96 22.09 -12.93 17.47
C LEU A 96 22.99 -13.95 16.74
N LEU A 97 23.01 -13.92 15.41
CA LEU A 97 23.90 -14.78 14.61
C LEU A 97 25.38 -14.43 14.84
N VAL A 98 25.73 -13.14 14.87
CA VAL A 98 27.09 -12.66 15.16
C VAL A 98 27.53 -13.07 16.58
N PHE A 99 26.67 -12.87 17.58
CA PHE A 99 26.95 -13.30 18.96
C PHE A 99 27.11 -14.81 19.06
N SER A 100 26.22 -15.59 18.44
CA SER A 100 26.30 -17.05 18.40
C SER A 100 27.65 -17.52 17.81
N THR A 101 28.08 -16.89 16.73
CA THR A 101 29.38 -17.17 16.10
C THR A 101 30.54 -16.83 17.03
N GLY A 102 30.49 -15.69 17.74
CA GLY A 102 31.51 -15.32 18.73
C GLY A 102 31.58 -16.31 19.91
N PHE A 103 30.44 -16.72 20.46
CA PHE A 103 30.37 -17.69 21.55
C PHE A 103 30.85 -19.09 21.15
N TYR A 104 30.65 -19.47 19.88
CA TYR A 104 31.17 -20.72 19.32
C TYR A 104 32.70 -20.79 19.43
N PHE A 105 33.40 -19.72 19.06
CA PHE A 105 34.87 -19.65 19.13
C PHE A 105 35.40 -19.51 20.57
N TYR A 106 34.65 -18.87 21.47
CA TYR A 106 35.04 -18.74 22.87
C TYR A 106 34.96 -20.06 23.64
N THR A 107 33.98 -20.90 23.30
CA THR A 107 33.69 -22.11 24.06
C THR A 107 34.58 -23.29 23.61
N LYS A 108 35.30 -23.90 24.55
CA LYS A 108 36.14 -25.09 24.29
C LYS A 108 35.43 -26.44 24.51
N ASN A 109 34.24 -26.43 25.09
CA ASN A 109 33.47 -27.64 25.39
C ASN A 109 32.67 -28.09 24.14
N PRO A 110 32.87 -29.33 23.64
CA PRO A 110 32.23 -29.82 22.42
C PRO A 110 30.69 -29.89 22.50
N PHE A 111 30.12 -30.12 23.68
CA PHE A 111 28.66 -30.13 23.84
C PHE A 111 28.05 -28.75 23.57
N HIS A 112 28.62 -27.71 24.17
CA HIS A 112 28.16 -26.33 23.99
C HIS A 112 28.40 -25.81 22.57
N GLN A 113 29.51 -26.19 21.93
CA GLN A 113 29.76 -25.87 20.52
C GLN A 113 28.65 -26.43 19.62
N LYS A 114 28.20 -27.67 19.85
CA LYS A 114 27.10 -28.28 19.08
C LYS A 114 25.77 -27.54 19.29
N THR A 115 25.43 -27.16 20.52
CA THR A 115 24.18 -26.42 20.78
C THR A 115 24.20 -25.02 20.17
N ILE A 116 25.35 -24.32 20.23
CA ILE A 116 25.53 -23.00 19.62
C ILE A 116 25.43 -23.09 18.10
N LEU A 117 26.02 -24.11 17.48
CA LEU A 117 25.94 -24.34 16.04
C LEU A 117 24.49 -24.57 15.58
N ILE A 118 23.75 -25.45 16.25
CA ILE A 118 22.35 -25.71 15.94
C ILE A 118 21.51 -24.44 16.12
N GLY A 119 21.71 -23.72 17.23
CA GLY A 119 21.05 -22.43 17.47
C GLY A 119 21.37 -21.40 16.38
N GLY A 120 22.63 -21.28 15.97
CA GLY A 120 23.06 -20.40 14.88
C GLY A 120 22.42 -20.74 13.54
N VAL A 121 22.29 -22.02 13.20
CA VAL A 121 21.58 -22.47 11.98
C VAL A 121 20.10 -22.09 12.03
N VAL A 122 19.44 -22.26 13.18
CA VAL A 122 18.04 -21.83 13.36
C VAL A 122 17.92 -20.31 13.23
N THR A 123 18.80 -19.55 13.87
CA THR A 123 18.82 -18.08 13.77
C THR A 123 19.07 -17.62 12.33
N LEU A 124 19.96 -18.27 11.59
CA LEU A 124 20.21 -17.99 10.17
C LEU A 124 18.95 -18.25 9.35
N PHE A 125 18.25 -19.36 9.58
CA PHE A 125 17.01 -19.67 8.88
C PHE A 125 15.92 -18.61 9.14
N LEU A 126 15.76 -18.19 10.40
CA LEU A 126 14.83 -17.10 10.77
C LEU A 126 15.23 -15.76 10.14
N LEU A 127 16.53 -15.46 10.07
CA LEU A 127 17.03 -14.27 9.39
C LEU A 127 16.67 -14.27 7.90
N LEU A 128 16.84 -15.42 7.22
CA LEU A 128 16.49 -15.54 5.80
C LEU A 128 14.98 -15.37 5.56
N ILE A 129 14.14 -15.97 6.42
CA ILE A 129 12.68 -15.79 6.34
C ILE A 129 12.31 -14.32 6.54
N THR A 130 12.82 -13.68 7.59
CA THR A 130 12.49 -12.28 7.87
C THR A 130 12.99 -11.33 6.78
N ALA A 131 14.18 -11.59 6.21
CA ALA A 131 14.69 -10.85 5.06
C ALA A 131 13.80 -11.03 3.81
N ALA A 132 13.31 -12.25 3.55
CA ALA A 132 12.39 -12.51 2.45
C ALA A 132 11.05 -11.76 2.64
N LEU A 133 10.47 -11.82 3.84
CA LEU A 133 9.24 -11.10 4.18
C LEU A 133 9.40 -9.58 4.03
N LEU A 134 10.51 -9.03 4.52
CA LEU A 134 10.86 -7.61 4.34
C LEU A 134 10.95 -7.25 2.86
N SER A 135 11.63 -8.07 2.05
CA SER A 135 11.76 -7.84 0.61
C SER A 135 10.40 -7.85 -0.11
N ILE A 136 9.51 -8.78 0.26
CA ILE A 136 8.16 -8.86 -0.31
C ILE A 136 7.36 -7.61 0.06
N ARG A 137 7.41 -7.19 1.33
CA ARG A 137 6.69 -6.02 1.81
C ARG A 137 7.21 -4.72 1.18
N LEU A 138 8.53 -4.56 1.09
CA LEU A 138 9.16 -3.40 0.45
C LEU A 138 8.81 -3.35 -1.04
N ASN A 139 8.85 -4.47 -1.74
CA ASN A 139 8.44 -4.53 -3.15
C ASN A 139 6.98 -4.13 -3.32
N ARG A 140 6.07 -4.63 -2.46
CA ARG A 140 4.65 -4.22 -2.51
C ARG A 140 4.48 -2.72 -2.28
N GLU A 141 5.15 -2.16 -1.29
CA GLU A 141 5.06 -0.73 -0.96
C GLU A 141 5.59 0.17 -2.10
N LEU A 142 6.64 -0.27 -2.79
CA LEU A 142 7.23 0.46 -3.92
C LEU A 142 6.47 0.27 -5.23
N SER A 143 5.87 -0.92 -5.45
CA SER A 143 5.26 -1.31 -6.72
C SER A 143 3.76 -1.02 -6.78
N LEU A 144 3.03 -1.07 -5.67
CA LEU A 144 1.59 -0.80 -5.64
C LEU A 144 1.33 0.70 -5.53
N LYS A 145 1.13 1.34 -6.68
CA LYS A 145 0.67 2.73 -6.74
C LYS A 145 -0.84 2.75 -6.85
N ASN A 146 -1.49 3.28 -5.81
CA ASN A 146 -2.93 3.48 -5.82
C ASN A 146 -3.28 4.87 -6.36
N GLY A 147 -4.42 4.97 -7.04
CA GLY A 147 -5.01 6.21 -7.47
C GLY A 147 -6.49 6.29 -7.14
N ILE A 148 -7.02 7.51 -7.12
CA ILE A 148 -8.44 7.81 -6.96
C ILE A 148 -8.94 8.47 -8.24
N ILE A 149 -10.07 7.97 -8.76
CA ILE A 149 -10.79 8.63 -9.86
C ILE A 149 -11.37 9.94 -9.34
N VAL A 150 -11.08 11.06 -10.01
CA VAL A 150 -11.48 12.40 -9.55
C VAL A 150 -12.54 13.05 -10.42
N GLU A 151 -12.78 12.52 -11.62
CA GLU A 151 -13.85 12.98 -12.51
C GLU A 151 -15.15 12.22 -12.25
N ASN A 152 -16.28 12.90 -12.40
CA ASN A 152 -17.60 12.38 -12.01
C ASN A 152 -17.94 11.05 -12.70
N ILE A 153 -17.64 10.95 -14.00
CA ILE A 153 -17.89 9.78 -14.85
C ILE A 153 -16.70 9.63 -15.79
N VAL A 154 -16.10 8.46 -15.82
CA VAL A 154 -14.96 8.12 -16.68
C VAL A 154 -15.29 6.85 -17.44
N ASN A 155 -15.22 6.93 -18.77
CA ASN A 155 -15.34 5.76 -19.64
C ASN A 155 -13.98 5.08 -19.74
N VAL A 156 -13.87 3.89 -19.16
CA VAL A 156 -12.65 3.10 -19.18
C VAL A 156 -12.54 2.40 -20.53
N LYS A 157 -11.43 2.59 -21.23
CA LYS A 157 -11.16 2.06 -22.57
C LYS A 157 -10.49 0.69 -22.55
N LEU A 158 -10.73 -0.12 -23.58
CA LEU A 158 -10.01 -1.38 -23.77
C LEU A 158 -8.52 -1.18 -24.15
N SER A 159 -8.21 -0.12 -24.88
CA SER A 159 -6.85 0.24 -25.33
C SER A 159 -6.54 1.71 -25.04
N PRO A 160 -5.26 2.12 -24.99
CA PRO A 160 -4.84 3.51 -24.73
C PRO A 160 -5.07 4.41 -25.95
N ASP A 161 -6.29 4.44 -26.46
CA ASP A 161 -6.72 5.24 -27.59
C ASP A 161 -8.14 5.78 -27.36
N SER A 162 -8.35 7.04 -27.74
CA SER A 162 -9.63 7.72 -27.66
C SER A 162 -10.71 7.06 -28.51
N GLY A 163 -10.34 6.44 -29.64
CA GLY A 163 -11.23 5.71 -30.54
C GLY A 163 -11.53 4.27 -30.10
N SER A 164 -10.89 3.77 -29.04
CA SER A 164 -11.16 2.44 -28.50
C SER A 164 -12.58 2.34 -27.94
N ASP A 165 -13.15 1.14 -28.04
CA ASP A 165 -14.39 0.79 -27.36
C ASP A 165 -14.25 0.94 -25.84
N ASP A 166 -15.37 1.32 -25.21
CA ASP A 166 -15.51 1.42 -23.77
C ASP A 166 -15.67 0.01 -23.17
N ALA A 167 -14.82 -0.32 -22.20
CA ALA A 167 -14.88 -1.57 -21.45
C ALA A 167 -15.98 -1.52 -20.37
N PHE A 168 -16.00 -0.43 -19.61
CA PHE A 168 -16.96 -0.16 -18.53
C PHE A 168 -16.84 1.31 -18.07
N ILE A 169 -17.75 1.74 -17.20
CA ILE A 169 -17.80 3.10 -16.67
C ILE A 169 -17.46 3.07 -15.18
N VAL A 170 -16.69 4.05 -14.72
CA VAL A 170 -16.38 4.28 -13.30
C VAL A 170 -16.69 5.72 -12.92
N HIS A 171 -16.87 5.98 -11.63
CA HIS A 171 -17.26 7.26 -11.07
C HIS A 171 -16.20 7.78 -10.10
N GLU A 172 -16.32 9.07 -9.75
CA GLU A 172 -15.41 9.69 -8.80
C GLU A 172 -15.37 8.96 -7.44
N GLY A 173 -14.22 9.01 -6.79
CA GLY A 173 -13.98 8.39 -5.49
C GLY A 173 -13.56 6.93 -5.57
N LEU A 174 -13.71 6.27 -6.73
CA LEU A 174 -13.27 4.89 -6.87
C LEU A 174 -11.74 4.78 -6.76
N LYS A 175 -11.30 3.88 -5.87
CA LYS A 175 -9.88 3.53 -5.68
C LYS A 175 -9.46 2.45 -6.68
N VAL A 176 -8.39 2.72 -7.40
CA VAL A 176 -7.84 1.85 -8.44
C VAL A 176 -6.34 1.63 -8.26
N ILE A 177 -5.85 0.48 -8.72
CA ILE A 177 -4.41 0.19 -8.76
C ILE A 177 -3.88 0.65 -10.12
N LEU A 178 -2.80 1.42 -10.13
CA LEU A 178 -2.15 1.93 -11.34
C LEU A 178 -1.06 0.94 -11.76
N GLU A 179 -1.20 0.34 -12.94
CA GLU A 179 -0.26 -0.68 -13.42
C GLU A 179 0.80 -0.12 -14.35
N ASP A 180 0.35 0.51 -15.43
CA ASP A 180 1.19 0.90 -16.56
C ASP A 180 0.78 2.27 -17.07
N LYS A 181 1.69 2.93 -17.80
CA LYS A 181 1.48 4.27 -18.32
C LYS A 181 2.02 4.35 -19.74
N VAL A 182 1.14 4.75 -20.66
CA VAL A 182 1.47 4.99 -22.07
C VAL A 182 1.03 6.41 -22.42
N GLU A 183 1.98 7.29 -22.68
CA GLU A 183 1.73 8.71 -23.00
C GLU A 183 0.82 9.40 -21.96
N ASN A 184 -0.41 9.72 -22.36
CA ASN A 184 -1.46 10.35 -21.55
C ASN A 184 -2.47 9.36 -20.95
N TRP A 185 -2.27 8.06 -21.14
CA TRP A 185 -3.13 7.01 -20.62
C TRP A 185 -2.48 6.28 -19.46
N ILE A 186 -3.30 5.86 -18.50
CA ILE A 186 -2.89 5.00 -17.40
C ILE A 186 -3.76 3.75 -17.43
N LYS A 187 -3.11 2.60 -17.36
CA LYS A 187 -3.78 1.32 -17.17
C LYS A 187 -4.12 1.14 -15.70
N VAL A 188 -5.40 0.91 -15.43
CA VAL A 188 -5.93 0.76 -14.09
C VAL A 188 -6.54 -0.62 -13.90
N ARG A 189 -6.41 -1.13 -12.66
CA ARG A 189 -7.06 -2.35 -12.19
C ARG A 189 -8.02 -2.02 -11.05
N LEU A 190 -9.26 -2.51 -11.16
CA LEU A 190 -10.26 -2.42 -10.11
C LEU A 190 -10.07 -3.55 -9.08
N GLN A 191 -10.72 -3.41 -7.93
CA GLN A 191 -10.67 -4.43 -6.87
C GLN A 191 -11.31 -5.76 -7.27
N ASP A 192 -12.24 -5.76 -8.23
CA ASP A 192 -12.84 -6.97 -8.81
C ASP A 192 -11.96 -7.65 -9.87
N GLY A 193 -10.79 -7.07 -10.17
CA GLY A 193 -9.83 -7.58 -11.15
C GLY A 193 -10.03 -7.07 -12.58
N LYS A 194 -11.06 -6.26 -12.86
CA LYS A 194 -11.23 -5.66 -14.20
C LYS A 194 -10.08 -4.71 -14.53
N LEU A 195 -9.69 -4.71 -15.80
CA LEU A 195 -8.61 -3.90 -16.35
C LEU A 195 -9.12 -2.98 -17.44
N GLY A 196 -8.51 -1.81 -17.54
CA GLY A 196 -8.69 -0.93 -18.69
C GLY A 196 -7.85 0.34 -18.60
N TRP A 197 -8.00 1.21 -19.58
CA TRP A 197 -7.21 2.42 -19.75
C TRP A 197 -8.08 3.65 -19.51
N ILE A 198 -7.53 4.62 -18.78
CA ILE A 198 -8.17 5.92 -18.56
C ILE A 198 -7.20 7.07 -18.84
N PRO A 199 -7.71 8.26 -19.22
CA PRO A 199 -6.90 9.46 -19.27
C PRO A 199 -6.22 9.74 -17.93
N ARG A 200 -4.95 10.16 -17.99
CA ARG A 200 -4.13 10.45 -16.81
C ARG A 200 -4.69 11.59 -15.96
N GLU A 201 -5.45 12.50 -16.56
CA GLU A 201 -6.03 13.64 -15.84
C GLU A 201 -7.15 13.23 -14.89
N ASP A 202 -7.89 12.18 -15.25
CA ASP A 202 -9.07 11.67 -14.56
C ASP A 202 -8.75 10.89 -13.27
N VAL A 203 -7.47 10.55 -13.07
CA VAL A 203 -6.97 9.82 -11.90
C VAL A 203 -5.85 10.58 -11.21
N LYS A 204 -5.87 10.60 -9.88
CA LYS A 204 -4.79 11.18 -9.06
C LYS A 204 -4.18 10.13 -8.15
N VAL A 205 -2.85 10.15 -8.08
CA VAL A 205 -2.06 9.25 -7.24
C VAL A 205 -2.17 9.64 -5.77
N ILE A 206 -2.24 8.64 -4.89
CA ILE A 206 -2.23 8.75 -3.42
C ILE A 206 -0.81 8.99 -2.89
#